data_AF-X1VW16-F1
#
_entry.id   AF-X1VW16-F1
#
_cell.length_a   1.000
_cell.length_b   1.000
_cell.length_c   1.000
_cell.angle_alpha   90.00
_cell.angle_beta   90.00
_cell.angle_gamma   90.00
#
_symmetry.space_group_name_H-M   'P 1'
#
loop_
_entity.id
_entity.type
_entity.pdbx_description
1 polymer ?
#
loop_
_entity_poly.entity_id
_entity_poly.type
_entity_poly.pdbx_seq_one_letter_code
_entity_poly.pdbx_strand_id
1 'polypeptide(L)'
;MPRPDWDRYFLDLCEAVSKRATCDRGKAGCVIVKDKRIMTTGYVGSPAGLPHCDEAGHDMRKVLNENGTVSQHCVRTLHAEQNAIIQAAKFGIPLDGST
;
A
#
# COMPACT_ATOMS: atom_id res chain seq x y z
N MET A 1 -22.78 18.41 -3.95
CA MET A 1 -21.49 18.36 -3.21
C MET A 1 -20.55 19.37 -3.84
N PRO A 2 -19.81 20.17 -3.05
CA PRO A 2 -18.78 21.06 -3.58
C PRO A 2 -17.64 20.26 -4.22
N ARG A 3 -16.89 20.89 -5.12
CA ARG A 3 -15.69 20.30 -5.72
C ARG A 3 -14.63 20.06 -4.61
N PRO A 4 -14.07 18.86 -4.48
CA PRO A 4 -13.04 18.60 -3.46
C PRO A 4 -11.76 19.37 -3.76
N ASP A 5 -11.03 19.72 -2.69
CA ASP A 5 -9.63 20.13 -2.81
C ASP A 5 -8.73 18.93 -3.15
N TRP A 6 -7.44 19.19 -3.34
CA TRP A 6 -6.48 18.17 -3.79
C TRP A 6 -6.24 17.09 -2.73
N ASP A 7 -6.06 17.49 -1.48
CA ASP A 7 -5.79 16.54 -0.39
C ASP A 7 -6.98 15.60 -0.22
N ARG A 8 -8.20 16.15 -0.19
CA ARG A 8 -9.41 15.32 -0.10
C ARG A 8 -9.54 14.39 -1.29
N TYR A 9 -9.31 14.89 -2.50
CA TYR A 9 -9.37 14.08 -3.72
C TYR A 9 -8.39 12.90 -3.68
N PHE A 10 -7.14 13.12 -3.24
CA PHE A 10 -6.15 12.05 -3.17
C PHE A 10 -6.40 11.08 -2.01
N LEU A 11 -6.90 11.57 -0.86
CA LEU A 11 -7.30 10.71 0.24
C LEU A 11 -8.48 9.80 -0.13
N ASP A 12 -9.48 10.34 -0.85
CA ASP A 12 -10.59 9.55 -1.38
C ASP A 12 -10.11 8.47 -2.37
N LEU A 13 -9.07 8.78 -3.15
CA LEU A 13 -8.44 7.80 -4.03
C LEU A 13 -7.68 6.72 -3.25
N CYS A 14 -6.95 7.07 -2.19
CA CYS A 14 -6.31 6.09 -1.31
C CYS A 14 -7.35 5.11 -0.73
N GLU A 15 -8.52 5.60 -0.31
CA GLU A 15 -9.62 4.75 0.16
C GLU A 15 -10.18 3.87 -0.97
N ALA A 16 -10.34 4.40 -2.18
CA ALA A 16 -10.79 3.60 -3.32
C ALA A 16 -9.79 2.47 -3.66
N VAL A 17 -8.49 2.77 -3.65
CA VAL A 17 -7.41 1.82 -3.90
C VAL A 17 -7.37 0.75 -2.81
N SER A 18 -7.56 1.12 -1.55
CA SER A 18 -7.51 0.19 -0.41
C SER A 18 -8.62 -0.87 -0.43
N LYS A 19 -9.73 -0.62 -1.13
CA LYS A 19 -10.83 -1.59 -1.29
C LYS A 19 -10.42 -2.89 -1.98
N ARG A 20 -9.30 -2.89 -2.72
CA ARG A 20 -8.71 -4.08 -3.33
C ARG A 20 -7.71 -4.81 -2.42
N ALA A 21 -7.41 -4.29 -1.24
CA ALA A 21 -6.49 -4.93 -0.32
C ALA A 21 -7.00 -6.29 0.16
N THR A 22 -6.09 -7.26 0.20
CA THR A 22 -6.42 -8.67 0.47
C THR A 22 -6.02 -9.12 1.88
N CYS A 23 -5.53 -8.21 2.73
CA CYS A 23 -5.23 -8.47 4.14
C CYS A 23 -6.19 -7.66 5.02
N ASP A 24 -7.06 -8.33 5.76
CA ASP A 24 -8.05 -7.70 6.63
C ASP A 24 -7.47 -7.06 7.91
N ARG A 25 -6.24 -7.44 8.30
CA ARG A 25 -5.49 -6.79 9.39
C ARG A 25 -5.08 -5.35 9.09
N GLY A 26 -5.10 -4.95 7.82
CA GLY A 26 -4.66 -3.62 7.39
C GLY A 26 -4.98 -3.39 5.92
N LYS A 27 -6.17 -2.85 5.64
CA LYS A 27 -6.60 -2.49 4.28
C LYS A 27 -6.13 -1.08 3.95
N ALA A 28 -4.83 -0.91 3.75
CA ALA A 28 -4.25 0.36 3.33
C ALA A 28 -4.20 0.47 1.80
N GLY A 29 -4.32 1.70 1.31
CA GLY A 29 -4.10 2.11 -0.06
C GLY A 29 -3.12 3.29 -0.08
N CYS A 30 -2.33 3.38 -1.13
CA CYS A 30 -1.32 4.40 -1.35
C CYS A 30 -1.49 4.95 -2.76
N VAL A 31 -1.33 6.26 -2.88
CA VAL A 31 -1.30 7.00 -4.13
C VAL A 31 -0.08 7.90 -4.06
N ILE A 32 0.84 7.78 -5.01
CA ILE A 32 1.98 8.69 -5.14
C ILE A 32 1.65 9.72 -6.21
N VAL A 33 1.83 10.99 -5.90
CA VAL A 33 1.43 12.11 -6.76
C VAL A 33 2.57 13.08 -7.02
N LYS A 34 2.61 13.64 -8.23
CA LYS A 34 3.56 14.69 -8.62
C LYS A 34 2.85 15.75 -9.43
N ASP A 35 3.01 17.01 -9.08
CA ASP A 35 2.34 18.15 -9.75
C ASP A 35 0.83 17.91 -9.94
N LYS A 36 0.17 17.40 -8.89
CA LYS A 36 -1.27 17.05 -8.84
C LYS A 36 -1.69 15.96 -9.86
N ARG A 37 -0.74 15.15 -10.33
CA ARG A 37 -0.98 13.99 -11.19
C ARG A 37 -0.65 12.72 -10.44
N ILE A 38 -1.45 11.69 -10.63
CA ILE A 38 -1.22 10.38 -10.05
C ILE A 38 -0.10 9.70 -10.82
N MET A 39 0.94 9.29 -10.11
CA MET A 39 2.11 8.60 -10.70
C MET A 39 1.92 7.10 -10.61
N THR A 40 1.64 6.61 -9.40
CA THR A 40 1.44 5.19 -9.10
C THR A 40 0.44 5.01 -7.97
N THR A 41 -0.06 3.79 -7.84
CA THR A 41 -0.90 3.39 -6.71
C THR A 41 -0.49 2.02 -6.21
N GLY A 42 -0.85 1.72 -4.97
CA GLY A 42 -0.60 0.42 -4.37
C GLY A 42 -1.60 0.13 -3.26
N TYR A 43 -1.89 -1.14 -3.04
CA TYR A 43 -2.70 -1.61 -1.93
C TYR A 43 -2.00 -2.78 -1.24
N VAL A 44 -2.38 -3.07 0.00
CA VAL A 44 -1.81 -4.19 0.75
C VAL A 44 -2.22 -5.52 0.10
N GLY A 45 -1.22 -6.30 -0.33
CA GLY A 45 -1.46 -7.56 -1.02
C GLY A 45 -0.18 -8.36 -1.23
N SER A 46 -0.34 -9.65 -1.52
CA SER A 46 0.79 -10.53 -1.81
C SER A 46 1.46 -10.13 -3.13
N PRO A 47 2.77 -10.44 -3.31
CA PRO A 47 3.41 -10.32 -4.60
C PRO A 47 2.60 -10.99 -5.70
N ALA A 48 2.61 -10.40 -6.90
CA ALA A 48 1.83 -10.90 -8.02
C ALA A 48 2.14 -12.38 -8.32
N GLY A 49 1.09 -13.21 -8.39
CA GLY A 49 1.21 -14.64 -8.64
C GLY A 49 1.35 -15.51 -7.38
N LEU A 50 1.39 -14.92 -6.19
CA LEU A 50 1.37 -15.66 -4.92
C LEU A 50 -0.01 -15.62 -4.25
N PRO A 51 -0.38 -16.65 -3.47
CA PRO A 51 -1.67 -16.67 -2.77
C PRO A 51 -1.80 -15.53 -1.76
N HIS A 52 -2.97 -14.91 -1.77
CA HIS A 52 -3.33 -13.79 -0.90
C HIS A 52 -3.77 -14.26 0.51
N CYS A 53 -3.90 -13.34 1.48
CA CYS A 53 -4.32 -13.71 2.85
C CYS A 53 -5.77 -14.22 2.91
N ASP A 54 -6.65 -13.73 2.05
CA ASP A 54 -8.04 -14.19 1.91
C ASP A 54 -8.14 -15.60 1.31
N GLU A 55 -7.10 -16.07 0.61
CA GLU A 55 -7.01 -17.41 0.03
C GLU A 55 -6.27 -18.40 0.95
N ALA A 56 -5.13 -17.98 1.52
CA ALA A 56 -4.19 -18.87 2.21
C ALA A 56 -3.98 -18.54 3.70
N GLY A 57 -4.76 -17.60 4.24
CA GLY A 57 -4.61 -17.11 5.62
C GLY A 57 -3.37 -16.24 5.81
N HIS A 58 -3.24 -15.61 6.98
CA HIS A 58 -2.08 -14.77 7.29
C HIS A 58 -0.82 -15.60 7.57
N ASP A 59 0.33 -15.18 7.03
CA ASP A 59 1.64 -15.63 7.51
C ASP A 59 2.09 -14.72 8.66
N MET A 60 1.83 -15.12 9.90
CA MET A 60 2.12 -14.33 11.09
C MET A 60 3.51 -14.66 11.65
N ARG A 61 4.36 -13.63 11.80
CA ARG A 61 5.71 -13.76 12.38
C ARG A 61 5.89 -12.84 13.57
N LYS A 62 6.67 -13.30 14.55
CA LYS A 62 7.15 -12.47 15.66
C LYS A 62 8.39 -11.71 15.21
N VAL A 63 8.43 -10.42 15.52
CA VAL A 63 9.55 -9.52 15.23
C VAL A 63 10.08 -9.00 16.56
N LEU A 64 11.38 -9.15 16.78
CA LEU A 64 12.08 -8.55 17.91
C LEU A 64 12.48 -7.12 17.51
N ASN A 65 11.90 -6.13 18.19
CA ASN A 65 12.22 -4.73 17.97
C ASN A 65 13.51 -4.35 18.72
N GLU A 66 14.17 -3.28 18.28
CA GLU A 66 15.44 -2.81 18.86
C GLU A 66 15.33 -2.47 20.36
N ASN A 67 14.15 -2.03 20.81
CA ASN A 67 13.86 -1.74 22.22
C ASN A 67 13.57 -3.00 23.07
N GLY A 68 13.78 -4.20 22.52
CA GLY A 68 13.55 -5.48 23.20
C GLY A 68 12.09 -5.95 23.24
N THR A 69 11.15 -5.18 22.68
CA THR A 69 9.75 -5.62 22.60
C THR A 69 9.53 -6.60 21.45
N VAL A 70 8.53 -7.48 21.58
CA VAL A 70 8.13 -8.41 20.51
C VAL A 70 6.80 -7.99 19.94
N SER A 71 6.75 -7.72 18.64
CA SER A 71 5.52 -7.47 17.87
C SER A 71 5.19 -8.64 16.95
N GLN A 72 3.95 -8.70 16.48
CA GLN A 72 3.49 -9.76 15.58
C GLN A 72 2.92 -9.17 14.29
N HIS A 73 3.53 -9.51 13.16
CA HIS A 73 3.22 -8.92 11.85
C HIS A 73 2.84 -10.00 10.85
N CYS A 74 1.94 -9.65 9.92
CA CYS A 74 1.70 -10.47 8.74
C CYS A 74 2.80 -10.17 7.72
N VAL A 75 3.52 -11.19 7.26
CA VAL A 75 4.63 -11.02 6.29
C VAL A 75 4.28 -11.54 4.89
N ARG A 76 3.04 -12.03 4.69
CA ARG A 76 2.57 -12.54 3.40
C ARG A 76 2.40 -11.41 2.36
N THR A 77 2.07 -10.22 2.82
CA THR A 77 1.72 -9.08 1.97
C THR A 77 2.81 -8.03 1.96
N LEU A 78 3.00 -7.42 0.80
CA LEU A 78 3.66 -6.12 0.70
C LEU A 78 2.71 -5.03 1.19
N HIS A 79 3.27 -4.00 1.79
CA HIS A 79 2.54 -2.80 2.17
C HIS A 79 2.09 -2.03 0.93
N ALA A 80 1.08 -1.18 1.07
CA ALA A 80 0.50 -0.42 -0.03
C ALA A 80 1.55 0.51 -0.68
N GLU A 81 2.34 1.17 0.16
CA GLU A 81 3.42 2.08 -0.18
C GLU A 81 4.54 1.36 -0.94
N GLN A 82 4.91 0.17 -0.48
CA GLN A 82 5.89 -0.68 -1.17
C GLN A 82 5.39 -1.05 -2.56
N ASN A 83 4.13 -1.46 -2.69
CA ASN A 83 3.55 -1.78 -3.99
C ASN A 83 3.52 -0.57 -4.94
N ALA A 84 3.23 0.64 -4.43
CA ALA A 84 3.25 1.87 -5.24
C ALA A 84 4.68 2.23 -5.73
N ILE A 85 5.70 2.05 -4.87
CA ILE A 85 7.11 2.27 -5.22
C ILE A 85 7.61 1.21 -6.20
N ILE A 86 7.28 -0.07 -5.96
CA ILE A 86 7.66 -1.19 -6.83
C ILE A 86 7.02 -1.05 -8.20
N GLN A 87 5.77 -0.60 -8.29
CA GLN A 87 5.13 -0.27 -9.57
C GLN A 87 5.97 0.76 -10.33
N ALA A 88 6.39 1.83 -9.66
CA ALA A 88 7.20 2.86 -10.28
C ALA A 88 8.54 2.32 -10.78
N ALA A 89 9.22 1.51 -9.97
CA ALA A 89 10.48 0.85 -10.35
C ALA A 89 10.30 -0.10 -11.54
N LYS A 90 9.21 -0.88 -11.56
CA LYS A 90 8.90 -1.85 -12.63
C LYS A 90 8.66 -1.17 -13.98
N PHE A 91 8.03 0.00 -13.99
CA PHE A 91 7.65 0.71 -15.20
C PHE A 91 8.56 1.91 -15.53
N GLY A 92 9.60 2.17 -14.74
CA GLY A 92 10.52 3.29 -14.96
C GLY A 92 9.89 4.66 -14.73
N ILE A 93 8.97 4.78 -13.76
CA ILE A 93 8.29 6.04 -13.42
C ILE A 93 9.13 6.76 -12.35
N PRO A 94 9.67 7.96 -12.62
CA PRO A 94 10.45 8.70 -11.63
C PRO A 94 9.54 9.24 -10.53
N LEU A 95 9.90 8.95 -9.28
CA LEU A 95 9.17 9.42 -8.09
C LEU A 95 9.84 10.60 -7.38
N ASP A 96 11.02 11.03 -7.82
CA ASP A 96 11.71 12.18 -7.22
C ASP A 96 10.84 13.45 -7.24
N GLY A 97 10.77 14.15 -6.10
CA GLY A 97 9.89 15.29 -5.88
C GLY A 97 8.38 14.98 -5.82
N SER A 98 8.00 13.70 -5.72
CA SER A 98 6.59 13.31 -5.49
C SER A 98 6.23 13.39 -4.01
N THR A 99 4.93 13.38 -3.72
CA THR A 99 4.34 13.17 -2.39
C THR A 99 3.65 11.82 -2.35
#